data_AF-A0A2G9NTZ6-F1
#
_entry.id   AF-A0A2G9NTZ6-F1
#
_cell.length_a   1.000
_cell.length_b   1.000
_cell.length_c   1.000
_cell.angle_alpha   90.00
_cell.angle_beta   90.00
_cell.angle_gamma   90.00
#
_symmetry.space_group_name_H-M   'P 1'
#
loop_
_entity.id
_entity.type
_entity.pdbx_description
1 polymer ?
#
loop_
_entity_poly.entity_id
_entity_poly.type
_entity_poly.pdbx_seq_one_letter_code
_entity_poly.pdbx_strand_id
1 'polypeptide(L)'
;MTIPKEAHIRWNIRQSEDNPELAKWFFLIVNYSREIETYQSRILEHLQMIDELREFRGKIKDSNLEYNLLTFNTRKGEINWSEIYNGKIRKDANLYERKGKLSLEDYVSEQLS
;
A
#
# COMPACT_ATOMS: atom_id res chain seq x y z
N MET A 1 11.30 -16.32 -9.63
CA MET A 1 10.19 -16.42 -8.66
C MET A 1 8.92 -16.06 -9.40
N THR A 2 7.85 -16.87 -9.32
CA THR A 2 6.64 -16.65 -10.11
C THR A 2 5.65 -15.82 -9.33
N ILE A 3 5.25 -14.66 -9.86
CA ILE A 3 4.27 -13.77 -9.24
C ILE A 3 2.87 -14.39 -9.43
N PRO A 4 2.08 -14.54 -8.35
CA PRO A 4 0.70 -15.01 -8.45
C PRO A 4 -0.14 -14.12 -9.36
N LYS A 5 -1.07 -14.69 -10.13
CA LYS A 5 -1.94 -13.93 -11.05
C LYS A 5 -2.73 -12.82 -10.35
N GLU A 6 -3.08 -13.04 -9.09
CA GLU A 6 -3.85 -12.15 -8.22
C GLU A 6 -2.96 -11.14 -7.46
N ALA A 7 -1.64 -11.33 -7.44
CA ALA A 7 -0.73 -10.43 -6.74
C ALA A 7 -0.63 -9.08 -7.44
N HIS A 8 -0.70 -8.01 -6.66
CA HIS A 8 -0.69 -6.66 -7.18
C HIS A 8 -0.34 -5.63 -6.10
N ILE A 9 0.08 -4.44 -6.54
CA ILE A 9 0.21 -3.26 -5.68
C ILE A 9 -0.78 -2.21 -6.15
N ARG A 10 -1.64 -1.74 -5.23
CA ARG A 10 -2.43 -0.52 -5.43
C ARG A 10 -1.80 0.60 -4.65
N TRP A 11 -1.84 1.81 -5.19
CA TRP A 11 -1.29 2.96 -4.47
C TRP A 11 -2.11 4.23 -4.70
N ASN A 12 -1.98 5.15 -3.74
CA ASN A 12 -2.50 6.50 -3.87
C ASN A 12 -1.61 7.46 -3.08
N ILE A 13 -1.79 8.75 -3.38
CA ILE A 13 -1.11 9.83 -2.68
C ILE A 13 -2.10 10.97 -2.46
N ARG A 14 -2.12 11.51 -1.25
CA ARG A 14 -2.90 12.69 -0.88
C ARG A 14 -1.99 13.71 -0.20
N GLN A 15 -2.44 14.95 -0.13
CA GLN A 15 -1.79 15.94 0.72
C GLN A 15 -1.93 15.47 2.18
N SER A 16 -0.85 15.52 2.96
CA SER A 16 -0.96 15.23 4.39
C SER A 16 -1.79 16.32 5.07
N GLU A 17 -2.70 15.91 5.95
CA GLU A 17 -3.55 16.84 6.71
C GLU A 17 -2.77 17.48 7.87
N ASP A 18 -1.79 16.75 8.42
CA ASP A 18 -1.01 17.17 9.58
C ASP A 18 0.19 18.04 9.20
N ASN A 19 0.73 17.85 7.99
CA ASN A 19 1.86 18.63 7.49
C ASN A 19 1.69 19.00 6.00
N PRO A 20 1.49 20.28 5.65
CA PRO A 20 1.32 20.72 4.26
C PRO A 20 2.57 20.52 3.38
N GLU A 21 3.75 20.33 3.96
CA GLU A 21 4.99 20.05 3.21
C GLU A 21 5.14 18.57 2.84
N LEU A 22 4.34 17.68 3.45
CA LEU A 22 4.39 16.24 3.25
C LEU A 22 3.18 15.74 2.45
N ALA A 23 3.37 14.59 1.82
CA ALA A 23 2.28 13.81 1.24
C ALA A 23 2.04 12.55 2.05
N LYS A 24 0.76 12.21 2.19
CA LYS A 24 0.31 10.96 2.77
C LYS A 24 0.19 9.92 1.67
N TRP A 25 0.98 8.86 1.78
CA TRP A 25 0.99 7.76 0.84
C TRP A 25 0.19 6.58 1.38
N PHE A 26 -0.50 5.91 0.47
CA PHE A 26 -1.27 4.71 0.76
C PHE A 26 -0.83 3.61 -0.20
N PHE A 27 -0.47 2.44 0.32
CA PHE A 27 -0.13 1.27 -0.47
C PHE A 27 -0.92 0.07 0.00
N LEU A 28 -1.51 -0.66 -0.94
CA LEU A 28 -2.08 -1.98 -0.69
C LEU A 28 -1.23 -2.99 -1.47
N ILE A 29 -0.51 -3.83 -0.75
CA ILE A 29 0.32 -4.89 -1.31
C ILE A 29 -0.43 -6.19 -1.14
N VAL A 30 -0.73 -6.88 -2.23
CA VAL A 30 -1.34 -8.22 -2.23
C VAL A 30 -0.32 -9.22 -2.77
N ASN A 31 0.17 -10.13 -1.92
CA ASN A 31 1.12 -11.16 -2.31
C ASN A 31 1.23 -12.27 -1.25
N TYR A 32 2.15 -13.21 -1.41
CA TYR A 32 2.58 -14.06 -0.31
C TYR A 32 3.23 -13.24 0.80
N SER A 33 3.05 -13.66 2.06
CA SER A 33 3.54 -12.94 3.25
C SER A 33 5.01 -12.51 3.15
N ARG A 34 5.91 -13.44 2.77
CA ARG A 34 7.35 -13.16 2.57
C ARG A 34 7.62 -12.09 1.51
N GLU A 35 6.84 -12.11 0.43
CA GLU A 35 6.99 -11.17 -0.67
C GLU A 35 6.49 -9.78 -0.28
N ILE A 36 5.41 -9.71 0.51
CA ILE A 36 4.89 -8.45 1.06
C ILE A 36 5.97 -7.73 1.85
N GLU A 37 6.65 -8.42 2.77
CA GLU A 37 7.72 -7.83 3.58
C GLU A 37 8.86 -7.28 2.71
N THR A 38 9.23 -8.02 1.66
CA THR A 38 10.26 -7.58 0.71
C THR A 38 9.86 -6.31 -0.02
N TYR A 39 8.64 -6.24 -0.55
CA TYR A 39 8.17 -5.07 -1.29
C TYR A 39 7.89 -3.87 -0.39
N GLN A 40 7.43 -4.11 0.85
CA GLN A 40 7.29 -3.08 1.86
C GLN A 40 8.64 -2.40 2.13
N SER A 41 9.69 -3.17 2.44
CA SER A 41 11.03 -2.60 2.71
C SER A 41 11.52 -1.77 1.53
N ARG A 42 11.37 -2.26 0.29
CA ARG A 42 11.76 -1.50 -0.92
C ARG A 42 10.98 -0.20 -1.08
N ILE A 43 9.66 -0.19 -0.80
CA ILE A 43 8.85 1.02 -0.85
C ILE A 43 9.35 2.04 0.17
N LEU A 44 9.60 1.60 1.41
CA LEU A 44 10.03 2.47 2.50
C LEU A 44 11.44 3.04 2.27
N GLU A 45 12.35 2.22 1.75
CA GLU A 45 13.71 2.65 1.36
C GLU A 45 13.67 3.65 0.21
N HIS A 46 12.87 3.38 -0.83
CA HIS A 46 12.76 4.24 -2.02
C HIS A 46 12.17 5.61 -1.68
N LEU A 47 11.15 5.65 -0.83
CA LEU A 47 10.43 6.86 -0.47
C LEU A 47 11.01 7.60 0.74
N GLN A 48 12.06 7.05 1.36
CA GLN A 48 12.73 7.62 2.52
C GLN A 48 11.73 8.09 3.58
N MET A 49 10.94 7.15 4.11
CA MET A 49 9.88 7.44 5.07
C MET A 49 10.34 8.41 6.17
N ILE A 50 9.58 9.48 6.38
CA ILE A 50 9.93 10.57 7.30
C ILE A 50 9.17 10.46 8.62
N ASP A 51 7.96 9.90 8.58
CA ASP A 51 6.98 9.94 9.67
C ASP A 51 6.40 8.54 9.96
N GLU A 52 5.46 8.44 10.92
CA GLU A 52 4.92 7.17 11.41
C GLU A 52 4.32 6.27 10.32
N LEU A 53 4.77 5.01 10.30
CA LEU A 53 4.21 3.93 9.50
C LEU A 53 3.01 3.32 10.20
N ARG A 54 1.85 3.37 9.55
CA ARG A 54 0.67 2.58 9.94
C ARG A 54 0.52 1.39 9.01
N GLU A 55 0.39 0.20 9.60
CA GLU A 55 0.20 -1.06 8.88
C GLU A 55 -1.14 -1.70 9.27
N PHE A 56 -1.82 -2.27 8.28
CA PHE A 56 -2.97 -3.14 8.50
C PHE A 56 -2.89 -4.36 7.59
N ARG A 57 -2.80 -5.54 8.21
CA ARG A 57 -2.59 -6.82 7.52
C ARG A 57 -3.84 -7.67 7.57
N GLY A 58 -4.07 -8.45 6.52
CA GLY A 58 -5.13 -9.45 6.49
C GLY A 58 -4.88 -10.55 5.47
N LYS A 59 -5.75 -11.56 5.50
CA LYS A 59 -5.71 -12.70 4.56
C LYS A 59 -6.77 -12.52 3.49
N ILE A 60 -6.48 -12.93 2.27
CA ILE A 60 -7.47 -13.00 1.20
C ILE A 60 -8.23 -14.32 1.37
N LYS A 61 -9.56 -14.23 1.33
CA LYS A 61 -10.42 -15.41 1.49
C LYS A 61 -10.18 -16.40 0.36
N ASP A 62 -10.17 -17.70 0.69
CA ASP A 62 -9.99 -18.80 -0.26
C ASP A 62 -8.69 -18.72 -1.08
N SER A 63 -7.67 -18.02 -0.58
CA SER A 63 -6.36 -17.85 -1.21
C SER A 63 -5.22 -18.02 -0.19
N ASN A 64 -4.03 -18.38 -0.68
CA ASN A 64 -2.80 -18.39 0.11
C ASN A 64 -2.12 -17.00 0.15
N LEU A 65 -2.79 -15.98 -0.40
CA LEU A 65 -2.30 -14.62 -0.44
C LEU A 65 -2.76 -13.84 0.79
N GLU A 66 -1.93 -12.88 1.15
CA GLU A 66 -2.18 -11.91 2.20
C GLU A 66 -2.20 -10.52 1.58
N TYR A 67 -2.64 -9.56 2.37
CA TYR A 67 -2.48 -8.15 2.04
C TYR A 67 -1.87 -7.38 3.19
N ASN A 68 -1.12 -6.33 2.85
CA ASN A 68 -0.68 -5.32 3.80
C ASN A 68 -1.01 -3.94 3.25
N LEU A 69 -1.76 -3.18 4.04
CA LEU A 69 -2.08 -1.79 3.82
C LEU A 69 -1.09 -0.93 4.60
N LEU A 70 -0.26 -0.19 3.88
CA LEU A 70 0.71 0.74 4.43
C LEU A 70 0.21 2.17 4.27
N THR A 71 0.31 2.96 5.33
CA THR A 71 0.05 4.40 5.31
C THR A 71 1.17 5.13 6.04
N PHE A 72 1.78 6.13 5.39
CA PHE A 72 2.83 6.94 6.00
C PHE A 72 2.96 8.31 5.33
N ASN A 73 3.58 9.27 6.01
CA ASN A 73 3.92 10.57 5.43
C ASN A 73 5.38 10.60 4.97
N THR A 74 5.61 11.18 3.80
CA THR A 74 6.95 11.56 3.32
C THR A 74 6.82 12.70 2.31
N ARG A 75 7.95 13.24 1.82
CA ARG A 75 7.93 14.24 0.74
C ARG A 75 7.28 13.67 -0.52
N LYS A 76 6.72 14.55 -1.35
CA LYS A 76 6.28 14.16 -2.69
C LYS A 76 7.50 13.70 -3.49
N GLY A 77 7.38 12.57 -4.15
CA GLY A 77 8.44 11.95 -4.94
C GLY A 77 7.85 11.05 -6.02
N GLU A 78 8.71 10.58 -6.90
CA GLU A 78 8.36 9.61 -7.94
C GLU A 78 8.76 8.20 -7.49
N ILE A 79 7.91 7.23 -7.79
CA ILE A 79 8.20 5.82 -7.51
C ILE A 79 8.77 5.17 -8.77
N ASN A 80 10.00 4.65 -8.67
CA ASN A 80 10.55 3.79 -9.70
C ASN A 80 10.05 2.35 -9.50
N TRP A 81 8.88 2.07 -10.06
CA TRP A 81 8.24 0.75 -9.88
C TRP A 81 9.10 -0.41 -10.38
N SER A 82 9.96 -0.19 -11.39
CA SER A 82 10.81 -1.25 -11.95
C SER A 82 11.82 -1.82 -10.95
N GLU A 83 12.22 -1.02 -9.95
CA GLU A 83 13.14 -1.43 -8.89
C GLU A 83 12.41 -2.06 -7.69
N ILE A 84 11.11 -1.77 -7.55
CA ILE A 84 10.30 -2.24 -6.42
C ILE A 84 9.59 -3.54 -6.78
N TYR A 85 8.75 -3.52 -7.81
CA TYR A 85 7.82 -4.59 -8.16
C TYR A 85 7.56 -4.64 -9.67
N ASN A 86 7.67 -5.83 -10.26
CA ASN A 86 7.49 -6.07 -11.70
C ASN A 86 6.15 -6.73 -12.04
N GLY A 87 5.23 -6.86 -11.07
CA GLY A 87 3.88 -7.39 -11.29
C GLY A 87 2.85 -6.30 -11.60
N LYS A 88 1.57 -6.59 -11.32
CA LYS A 88 0.47 -5.67 -11.59
C LYS A 88 0.47 -4.49 -10.62
N ILE A 89 0.53 -3.27 -11.17
CA ILE A 89 0.52 -2.03 -10.39
C ILE A 89 -0.60 -1.15 -10.90
N ARG A 90 -1.37 -0.56 -9.99
CA ARG A 90 -2.40 0.44 -10.35
C ARG A 90 -2.50 1.56 -9.33
N LYS A 91 -2.75 2.78 -9.81
CA LYS A 91 -3.16 3.87 -8.95
C LYS A 91 -4.65 3.70 -8.62
N ASP A 92 -5.02 3.77 -7.35
CA ASP A 92 -6.39 3.60 -6.86
C ASP A 92 -6.86 4.86 -6.15
N ALA A 93 -7.67 5.68 -6.81
CA ALA A 93 -8.11 6.96 -6.29
C ALA A 93 -8.94 6.83 -4.99
N ASN A 94 -9.52 5.64 -4.75
CA ASN A 94 -10.37 5.34 -3.60
C ASN A 94 -9.59 4.79 -2.40
N LEU A 95 -8.28 4.53 -2.57
CA LEU A 95 -7.38 4.11 -1.50
C LEU A 95 -6.90 5.36 -0.73
N TYR A 96 -7.67 5.82 0.24
CA TYR A 96 -7.32 6.93 1.12
C TYR A 96 -8.12 6.86 2.41
N GLU A 97 -7.61 7.45 3.49
CA GLU A 97 -8.34 7.57 4.75
C GLU A 97 -9.63 8.39 4.59
N ARG A 98 -10.73 7.87 5.12
CA ARG A 98 -12.05 8.51 5.02
C ARG A 98 -12.46 9.07 6.37
N LYS A 99 -12.97 10.29 6.37
CA LYS A 99 -13.67 10.88 7.52
C LYS A 99 -15.13 10.39 7.46
N GLY A 100 -15.45 9.30 8.16
CA GLY A 100 -16.79 8.73 8.13
C GLY A 100 -16.86 7.33 8.73
N LYS A 101 -18.00 6.64 8.53
CA LYS A 101 -18.30 5.33 9.13
C LYS A 101 -17.49 4.17 8.55
N LEU A 102 -17.00 4.30 7.31
CA LEU A 102 -16.26 3.24 6.62
C LEU A 102 -14.78 3.59 6.63
N SER A 103 -14.00 2.82 7.39
CA SER A 103 -12.55 3.00 7.48
C SER A 103 -11.86 2.59 6.17
N LEU A 104 -10.57 2.93 6.04
CA LEU A 104 -9.78 2.49 4.89
C LEU A 104 -9.58 0.97 4.94
N GLU A 105 -9.44 0.43 6.14
CA GLU A 105 -9.34 -0.99 6.45
C GLU A 105 -10.61 -1.76 6.04
N ASP A 106 -11.79 -1.19 6.31
CA ASP A 106 -13.08 -1.78 5.89
C ASP A 106 -13.19 -1.82 4.37
N TYR A 107 -12.84 -0.73 3.69
CA TYR A 107 -12.82 -0.68 2.22
C TYR A 107 -11.92 -1.72 1.60
N VAL A 108 -10.71 -1.87 2.13
CA VAL A 108 -9.76 -2.89 1.65
C VAL A 108 -10.33 -4.29 1.88
N SER A 109 -10.90 -4.53 3.05
CA SER A 109 -11.52 -5.81 3.38
C SER A 109 -12.68 -6.16 2.45
N GLU A 110 -13.58 -5.23 2.16
CA GLU A 110 -14.69 -5.41 1.20
C GLU A 110 -14.20 -5.68 -0.23
N GLN A 111 -13.10 -5.05 -0.65
CA GLN A 111 -12.53 -5.22 -2.00
C GLN A 111 -11.74 -6.52 -2.19
N LEU A 112 -11.38 -7.20 -1.10
CA LEU A 112 -10.56 -8.41 -1.09
C LEU A 112 -11.29 -9.64 -0.51
N SER A 113 -12.56 -9.48 -0.14
CA SER A 113 -13.47 -10.56 0.30
C SER A 113 -14.01 -11.41 -0.83
#